data_AF-A0A349YM48-F1
#
_entry.id   AF-A0A349YM48-F1
#
_cell.length_a   1.000
_cell.length_b   1.000
_cell.length_c   1.000
_cell.angle_alpha   90.00
_cell.angle_beta   90.00
_cell.angle_gamma   90.00
#
_symmetry.space_group_name_H-M   'P 1'
#
loop_
_entity.id
_entity.type
_entity.pdbx_description
1 polymer ?
#
loop_
_entity_poly.entity_id
_entity_poly.type
_entity_poly.pdbx_seq_one_letter_code
_entity_poly.pdbx_strand_id
1 'polypeptide(L)'
;MSLKDRGIDSYVFCTNKSIPEDKVYLIGSKLDYKLHAILSRILGLQGYFSHCATSKLLKKLKTIQPDVVILRNLHANYINVPKLCEFLAKNNIPTIDVLHDCWSYTGHCCYYTEDGCDKWQTECHHCPILHKYNTSLFFDNSTRIFRMKKSEFGKLKNLAVIGVSKWIANEGRLSPVFANAKIIKHIYNWISLDIFYPRQTVELRKKLGIEKDDFIVLGVSQKWSDYKGLNHFITIANKIPDVKILMVGYMPDGVILPDNVISVPPVSSPDELA
;
A
#
# COMPACT_ATOMS: atom_id res chain seq x y z
N MET A 1 2.80 -20.28 -9.12
CA MET A 1 2.76 -20.21 -10.60
C MET A 1 2.58 -18.77 -11.04
N SER A 2 3.56 -18.23 -11.76
CA SER A 2 3.58 -16.85 -12.26
C SER A 2 2.69 -16.68 -13.50
N LEU A 3 2.43 -15.42 -13.91
CA LEU A 3 1.77 -15.15 -15.19
C LEU A 3 2.59 -15.69 -16.37
N LYS A 4 3.92 -15.60 -16.29
CA LYS A 4 4.84 -16.10 -17.32
C LYS A 4 4.74 -17.61 -17.49
N ASP A 5 4.54 -18.36 -16.41
CA ASP A 5 4.35 -19.82 -16.45
C ASP A 5 3.09 -20.22 -17.22
N ARG A 6 2.15 -19.28 -17.40
CA ARG A 6 0.91 -19.46 -18.17
C ARG A 6 1.01 -18.86 -19.58
N GLY A 7 2.20 -18.51 -20.03
CA GLY A 7 2.43 -17.87 -21.34
C GLY A 7 1.95 -16.42 -21.43
N ILE A 8 1.63 -15.79 -20.30
CA ILE A 8 1.20 -14.38 -20.26
C ILE A 8 2.43 -13.52 -19.99
N ASP A 9 2.78 -12.67 -20.96
CA ASP A 9 3.87 -11.74 -20.78
C ASP A 9 3.53 -10.64 -19.75
N SER A 10 4.51 -10.23 -18.96
CA SER A 10 4.29 -9.30 -17.85
C SER A 10 5.49 -8.39 -17.63
N TYR A 11 5.18 -7.11 -17.43
CA TYR A 11 6.14 -6.04 -17.20
C TYR A 11 5.79 -5.32 -15.90
N VAL A 12 6.78 -5.09 -15.04
CA VAL A 12 6.59 -4.42 -13.75
C VAL A 12 7.32 -3.10 -13.75
N PHE A 13 6.63 -2.04 -13.32
CA PHE A 13 7.21 -0.72 -13.15
C PHE A 13 7.04 -0.29 -11.69
N CYS A 14 8.15 -0.03 -10.99
CA CYS A 14 8.17 0.11 -9.53
C CYS A 14 9.13 1.21 -9.07
N THR A 15 9.09 1.54 -7.77
CA THR A 15 9.99 2.54 -7.16
C THR A 15 11.25 1.93 -6.55
N ASN A 16 11.21 0.64 -6.23
CA ASN A 16 12.27 -0.11 -5.59
C ASN A 16 12.43 -1.48 -6.27
N LYS A 17 13.68 -1.95 -6.30
CA LYS A 17 14.05 -3.25 -6.83
C LYS A 17 15.30 -3.70 -6.08
N SER A 18 15.22 -4.82 -5.38
CA SER A 18 16.34 -5.36 -4.60
C SER A 18 17.28 -6.20 -5.47
N ILE A 19 16.75 -6.92 -6.46
CA ILE A 19 17.51 -7.86 -7.31
C ILE A 19 17.18 -7.58 -8.78
N PRO A 20 18.15 -7.60 -9.72
CA PRO A 20 17.92 -7.52 -11.16
C PRO A 20 17.01 -8.64 -11.69
N GLU A 21 15.72 -8.36 -11.80
CA GLU A 21 14.72 -9.24 -12.42
C GLU A 21 14.37 -8.84 -13.86
N ASP A 22 14.09 -9.83 -14.71
CA ASP A 22 13.67 -9.65 -16.09
C ASP A 22 12.31 -8.90 -16.19
N LYS A 23 12.22 -7.94 -17.11
CA LYS A 23 11.04 -7.07 -17.35
C LYS A 23 10.54 -6.27 -16.13
N VAL A 24 11.38 -6.09 -15.11
CA VAL A 24 11.11 -5.21 -13.97
C VAL A 24 11.94 -3.93 -14.09
N TYR A 25 11.29 -2.77 -14.18
CA TYR A 25 11.90 -1.46 -14.40
C TYR A 25 11.60 -0.49 -13.27
N LEU A 26 12.60 0.34 -12.92
CA LEU A 26 12.41 1.45 -12.00
C LEU A 26 11.81 2.66 -12.73
N ILE A 27 10.83 3.31 -12.11
CA ILE A 27 10.27 4.58 -12.61
C ILE A 27 11.00 5.73 -11.93
N GLY A 28 11.86 6.44 -12.66
CA GLY A 28 12.57 7.60 -12.12
C GLY A 28 13.74 7.24 -11.22
N SER A 29 14.27 8.25 -10.53
CA SER A 29 15.47 8.18 -9.70
C SER A 29 15.19 8.68 -8.28
N LYS A 30 16.15 8.45 -7.36
CA LYS A 30 16.08 8.99 -5.99
C LYS A 30 15.89 10.52 -5.98
N LEU A 31 16.50 11.22 -6.94
CA LEU A 31 16.35 12.67 -7.06
C LEU A 31 14.93 13.05 -7.50
N ASP A 32 14.37 12.34 -8.50
CA ASP A 32 12.99 12.57 -8.94
C ASP A 32 12.00 12.41 -7.78
N TYR A 33 12.18 11.37 -6.96
CA TYR A 33 11.33 11.12 -5.80
C TYR A 33 11.42 12.23 -4.76
N LYS A 34 12.64 12.68 -4.45
CA LYS A 34 12.87 13.77 -3.50
C LYS A 34 12.25 15.08 -3.99
N LEU A 35 12.46 15.43 -5.26
CA LEU A 35 11.90 16.64 -5.86
C LEU A 35 10.37 16.61 -5.84
N HIS A 36 9.76 15.50 -6.28
CA HIS A 36 8.30 15.33 -6.17
C HIS A 36 7.85 15.48 -4.72
N ALA A 37 8.50 14.80 -3.79
CA ALA A 37 8.09 14.81 -2.39
C ALA A 37 8.24 16.21 -1.74
N ILE A 38 9.24 17.00 -2.13
CA ILE A 38 9.38 18.40 -1.69
C ILE A 38 8.22 19.24 -2.24
N LEU A 39 7.98 19.17 -3.55
CA LEU A 39 6.90 19.91 -4.20
C LEU A 39 5.52 19.50 -3.67
N SER A 40 5.30 18.21 -3.42
CA SER A 40 4.08 17.70 -2.80
C SER A 40 3.88 18.24 -1.39
N ARG A 41 4.93 18.40 -0.59
CA ARG A 41 4.82 18.97 0.75
C ARG A 41 4.53 20.46 0.72
N ILE A 42 5.21 21.19 -0.15
CA ILE A 42 5.02 22.65 -0.29
C ILE A 42 3.64 22.95 -0.85
N LEU A 43 3.27 22.31 -1.96
CA LEU A 43 2.05 22.64 -2.71
C LEU A 43 0.84 21.78 -2.33
N GLY A 44 1.02 20.70 -1.56
CA GLY A 44 -0.07 19.79 -1.18
C GLY A 44 -0.63 18.97 -2.36
N LEU A 45 0.18 18.64 -3.37
CA LEU A 45 -0.27 17.95 -4.60
C LEU A 45 0.48 16.62 -4.85
N GLN A 46 0.14 15.57 -4.07
CA GLN A 46 0.76 14.25 -4.21
C GLN A 46 0.35 13.54 -5.51
N GLY A 47 1.33 12.98 -6.23
CA GLY A 47 1.07 12.27 -7.49
C GLY A 47 1.03 13.17 -8.72
N TYR A 48 1.44 14.45 -8.61
CA TYR A 48 1.28 15.44 -9.68
C TYR A 48 2.59 16.02 -10.24
N PHE A 49 3.78 15.66 -9.74
CA PHE A 49 5.04 16.32 -10.16
C PHE A 49 5.98 15.50 -11.05
N SER A 50 5.96 14.15 -11.02
CA SER A 50 6.96 13.31 -11.71
C SER A 50 6.80 13.25 -13.25
N HIS A 51 6.70 14.40 -13.92
CA HIS A 51 6.44 14.51 -15.35
C HIS A 51 7.49 13.79 -16.21
N CYS A 52 8.78 13.99 -15.94
CA CYS A 52 9.86 13.40 -16.72
C CYS A 52 9.93 11.88 -16.56
N ALA A 53 9.89 11.38 -15.31
CA ALA A 53 9.87 9.95 -15.02
C ALA A 53 8.64 9.26 -15.66
N THR A 54 7.47 9.88 -15.55
CA THR A 54 6.24 9.39 -16.18
C THR A 54 6.39 9.37 -17.70
N SER A 55 6.95 10.40 -18.31
CA SER A 55 7.14 10.44 -19.78
C SER A 55 8.05 9.31 -20.27
N LYS A 56 9.09 8.94 -19.51
CA LYS A 56 9.96 7.79 -19.82
C LYS A 56 9.20 6.46 -19.71
N LEU A 57 8.38 6.31 -18.67
CA LEU A 57 7.47 5.17 -18.53
C LEU A 57 6.54 5.04 -19.74
N LEU A 58 5.85 6.13 -20.11
CA LEU A 58 4.88 6.11 -21.21
C LEU A 58 5.52 5.76 -22.56
N LYS A 59 6.77 6.19 -22.81
CA LYS A 59 7.53 5.76 -24.00
C LYS A 59 7.72 4.24 -24.02
N LYS A 60 8.05 3.62 -22.89
CA LYS A 60 8.15 2.16 -22.78
C LYS A 60 6.81 1.47 -22.99
N LEU A 61 5.73 1.99 -22.38
CA LEU A 61 4.38 1.45 -22.58
C LEU A 61 3.94 1.51 -24.05
N LYS A 62 4.31 2.57 -24.79
CA LYS A 62 4.05 2.67 -26.23
C LYS A 62 4.74 1.57 -27.03
N THR A 63 5.94 1.15 -26.63
CA THR A 63 6.65 0.04 -27.28
C THR A 63 6.07 -1.31 -26.88
N ILE A 64 5.70 -1.49 -25.60
CA ILE A 64 5.15 -2.74 -25.08
C ILE A 64 3.74 -3.01 -25.62
N GLN A 65 2.93 -1.96 -25.83
CA GLN A 65 1.53 -2.06 -26.25
C GLN A 65 0.72 -3.03 -25.37
N PRO A 66 0.60 -2.74 -24.05
CA PRO A 66 -0.02 -3.68 -23.13
C PRO A 66 -1.53 -3.83 -23.40
N ASP A 67 -2.02 -5.07 -23.37
CA ASP A 67 -3.46 -5.37 -23.45
C ASP A 67 -4.21 -4.91 -22.20
N VAL A 68 -3.52 -4.82 -21.05
CA VAL A 68 -4.07 -4.38 -19.77
C VAL A 68 -2.99 -3.71 -18.92
N VAL A 69 -3.37 -2.67 -18.17
CA VAL A 69 -2.51 -2.03 -17.17
C VAL A 69 -3.13 -2.19 -15.79
N ILE A 70 -2.33 -2.70 -14.84
CA ILE A 70 -2.74 -2.83 -13.43
C ILE A 70 -2.04 -1.74 -12.62
N LEU A 71 -2.84 -0.82 -12.08
CA LEU A 71 -2.42 0.21 -11.16
C LEU A 71 -2.48 -0.33 -9.73
N ARG A 72 -1.45 0.00 -8.95
CA ARG A 72 -1.39 -0.25 -7.50
C ARG A 72 -1.16 1.10 -6.81
N ASN A 73 -0.23 1.20 -5.87
CA ASN A 73 0.03 2.44 -5.13
C ASN A 73 0.67 3.50 -6.04
N LEU A 74 -0.09 4.55 -6.38
CA LEU A 74 0.36 5.68 -7.22
C LEU A 74 0.85 6.89 -6.43
N HIS A 75 1.03 6.76 -5.12
CA HIS A 75 1.27 7.88 -4.21
C HIS A 75 2.70 7.95 -3.64
N ALA A 76 3.60 7.06 -4.04
CA ALA A 76 5.00 7.07 -3.58
C ALA A 76 5.90 8.10 -4.31
N ASN A 77 5.35 9.24 -4.76
CA ASN A 77 6.10 10.37 -5.35
C ASN A 77 6.94 10.03 -6.60
N TYR A 78 6.53 9.06 -7.41
CA TYR A 78 7.28 8.60 -8.59
C TYR A 78 6.56 8.79 -9.93
N ILE A 79 5.27 9.13 -9.87
CA ILE A 79 4.38 9.16 -11.04
C ILE A 79 3.61 10.48 -11.09
N ASN A 80 3.26 10.92 -12.29
CA ASN A 80 2.28 11.98 -12.54
C ASN A 80 0.98 11.30 -13.00
N VAL A 81 -0.03 11.29 -12.14
CA VAL A 81 -1.30 10.58 -12.36
C VAL A 81 -2.08 11.13 -13.56
N PRO A 82 -2.25 12.46 -13.75
CA PRO A 82 -2.96 12.97 -14.92
C PRO A 82 -2.35 12.50 -16.24
N LYS A 83 -1.02 12.58 -16.37
CA LYS A 83 -0.33 12.18 -17.59
C LYS A 83 -0.44 10.69 -17.86
N LEU A 84 -0.44 9.86 -16.79
CA LEU A 84 -0.67 8.43 -16.90
C LEU A 84 -2.10 8.14 -17.37
N CYS A 85 -3.11 8.69 -16.69
CA CYS A 85 -4.52 8.48 -17.03
C CYS A 85 -4.86 8.99 -18.44
N GLU A 86 -4.31 10.14 -18.85
CA GLU A 86 -4.46 10.67 -20.21
C GLU A 86 -3.92 9.69 -21.26
N PHE A 87 -2.72 9.13 -21.04
CA PHE A 87 -2.16 8.13 -21.96
C PHE A 87 -3.01 6.87 -22.04
N LEU A 88 -3.44 6.33 -20.89
CA LEU A 88 -4.26 5.12 -20.83
C LEU A 88 -5.61 5.34 -21.53
N ALA A 89 -6.26 6.47 -21.27
CA ALA A 89 -7.52 6.85 -21.90
C ALA A 89 -7.37 7.04 -23.42
N LYS A 90 -6.34 7.77 -23.88
CA LYS A 90 -6.10 8.05 -25.30
C LYS A 90 -5.88 6.77 -26.12
N ASN A 91 -5.20 5.78 -25.54
CA ASN A 91 -4.94 4.50 -26.20
C ASN A 91 -6.01 3.44 -25.88
N ASN A 92 -7.08 3.81 -25.15
CA ASN A 92 -8.19 2.93 -24.77
C ASN A 92 -7.73 1.63 -24.06
N ILE A 93 -6.65 1.71 -23.28
CA ILE A 93 -6.06 0.54 -22.61
C ILE A 93 -6.93 0.15 -21.40
N PRO A 94 -7.44 -1.09 -21.33
CA PRO A 94 -8.09 -1.63 -20.13
C PRO A 94 -7.24 -1.41 -18.89
N THR A 95 -7.82 -0.80 -17.86
CA THR A 95 -7.09 -0.38 -16.66
C THR A 95 -7.75 -0.95 -15.42
N ILE A 96 -6.95 -1.58 -14.55
CA ILE A 96 -7.40 -2.12 -13.27
C ILE A 96 -6.74 -1.31 -12.14
N ASP A 97 -7.50 -0.62 -11.31
CA ASP A 97 -7.00 0.01 -10.08
C ASP A 97 -7.19 -0.93 -8.89
N VAL A 98 -6.08 -1.33 -8.25
CA VAL A 98 -6.12 -2.23 -7.09
C VAL A 98 -6.02 -1.41 -5.81
N LEU A 99 -7.08 -1.44 -5.01
CA LEU A 99 -7.18 -0.69 -3.76
C LEU A 99 -6.49 -1.45 -2.63
N HIS A 100 -5.22 -1.14 -2.40
CA HIS A 100 -4.48 -1.56 -1.21
C HIS A 100 -4.70 -0.61 -0.02
N ASP A 101 -5.10 0.63 -0.30
CA ASP A 101 -5.41 1.67 0.68
C ASP A 101 -6.47 2.63 0.11
N CYS A 102 -6.79 3.69 0.87
CA CYS A 102 -7.86 4.62 0.54
C CYS A 102 -7.44 5.76 -0.41
N TRP A 103 -6.19 5.79 -0.87
CA TRP A 103 -5.67 6.97 -1.55
C TRP A 103 -6.36 7.23 -2.88
N SER A 104 -6.58 6.20 -3.71
CA SER A 104 -7.08 6.38 -5.08
C SER A 104 -8.43 7.09 -5.13
N TYR A 105 -9.28 6.91 -4.12
CA TYR A 105 -10.64 7.42 -4.10
C TYR A 105 -10.89 8.58 -3.13
N THR A 106 -9.86 9.02 -2.41
CA THR A 106 -9.91 10.20 -1.53
C THR A 106 -9.04 11.34 -2.05
N GLY A 107 -9.19 12.53 -1.48
CA GLY A 107 -8.39 13.70 -1.84
C GLY A 107 -6.94 13.65 -1.37
N HIS A 108 -6.59 12.77 -0.42
CA HIS A 108 -5.27 12.80 0.23
C HIS A 108 -4.97 11.55 1.08
N CYS A 109 -6.00 10.97 1.69
CA CYS A 109 -5.90 10.03 2.79
C CYS A 109 -5.60 8.59 2.33
N CYS A 110 -4.66 7.90 2.98
CA CYS A 110 -4.54 6.44 2.87
C CYS A 110 -5.40 5.69 3.90
N TYR A 111 -5.68 6.33 5.04
CA TYR A 111 -6.43 5.75 6.17
C TYR A 111 -7.29 6.85 6.82
N TYR A 112 -8.52 7.06 6.34
CA TYR A 112 -9.41 8.11 6.91
C TYR A 112 -10.22 7.60 8.11
N THR A 113 -10.29 6.29 8.33
CA THR A 113 -11.17 5.66 9.31
C THR A 113 -10.84 6.07 10.74
N GLU A 114 -9.56 6.29 11.04
CA GLU A 114 -9.11 6.71 12.37
C GLU A 114 -9.62 8.10 12.76
N ASP A 115 -9.85 8.94 11.76
CA ASP A 115 -10.28 10.32 11.92
C ASP A 115 -11.77 10.51 11.64
N GLY A 116 -12.49 9.41 11.39
CA GLY A 116 -13.94 9.43 11.16
C GLY A 116 -14.36 10.29 9.96
N CYS A 117 -13.49 10.47 8.97
CA CYS A 117 -13.78 11.37 7.83
C CYS A 117 -14.46 10.63 6.69
N ASP A 118 -15.72 10.96 6.42
CA ASP A 118 -16.56 10.39 5.36
C ASP A 118 -16.76 11.32 4.15
N LYS A 119 -16.23 12.56 4.22
CA LYS A 119 -16.37 13.60 3.18
C LYS A 119 -16.01 13.13 1.76
N TRP A 120 -15.12 12.16 1.62
CA TRP A 120 -14.72 11.60 0.33
C TRP A 120 -15.86 10.90 -0.43
N GLN A 121 -16.94 10.50 0.25
CA GLN A 121 -18.13 9.92 -0.39
C GLN A 121 -18.87 10.93 -1.28
N THR A 122 -18.66 12.23 -1.06
CA THR A 122 -19.25 13.29 -1.88
C THR A 122 -18.16 14.17 -2.49
N GLU A 123 -17.41 14.86 -1.64
CA GLU A 123 -16.26 15.69 -2.00
C GLU A 123 -15.37 15.99 -0.79
N CYS A 124 -14.07 15.73 -0.92
CA CYS A 124 -13.11 16.13 0.11
C CYS A 124 -13.01 17.66 0.25
N HIS A 125 -12.90 18.14 1.48
CA HIS A 125 -12.67 19.55 1.82
C HIS A 125 -12.25 19.67 3.29
N HIS A 126 -11.44 20.67 3.64
CA HIS A 126 -10.98 20.92 5.01
C HIS A 126 -10.46 19.64 5.67
N CYS A 127 -9.37 19.10 5.12
CA CYS A 127 -8.82 17.79 5.46
C CYS A 127 -8.33 17.75 6.92
N PRO A 128 -8.91 16.90 7.79
CA PRO A 128 -8.49 16.84 9.20
C PRO A 128 -7.10 16.20 9.38
N ILE A 129 -6.57 15.54 8.36
CA ILE A 129 -5.31 14.78 8.44
C ILE A 129 -4.21 15.31 7.51
N LEU A 130 -4.33 16.56 7.07
CA LEU A 130 -3.41 17.20 6.11
C LEU A 130 -1.92 17.07 6.49
N HIS A 131 -1.63 16.99 7.79
CA HIS A 131 -0.26 16.92 8.31
C HIS A 131 0.19 15.51 8.73
N LYS A 132 -0.74 14.55 8.86
CA LYS A 132 -0.44 13.19 9.37
C LYS A 132 0.21 12.30 8.31
N TYR A 133 -0.30 12.35 7.08
CA TYR A 133 0.12 11.47 5.99
C TYR A 133 0.55 12.32 4.80
N ASN A 134 1.71 12.07 4.19
CA ASN A 134 2.28 12.89 3.12
C ASN A 134 2.05 14.41 3.32
N THR A 135 2.48 14.91 4.47
CA THR A 135 2.25 16.26 5.00
C THR A 135 2.21 17.35 3.93
N SER A 136 1.12 18.12 3.87
CA SER A 136 1.19 19.45 3.23
C SER A 136 1.54 20.51 4.28
N LEU A 137 2.47 21.39 3.96
CA LEU A 137 2.95 22.42 4.89
C LEU A 137 2.12 23.70 4.84
N PHE A 138 1.57 24.04 3.67
CA PHE A 138 0.99 25.36 3.44
C PHE A 138 -0.43 25.35 2.88
N PHE A 139 -0.85 24.28 2.18
CA PHE A 139 -2.11 24.30 1.43
C PHE A 139 -2.95 23.04 1.62
N ASP A 140 -4.20 23.22 1.99
CA ASP A 140 -5.19 22.15 1.84
C ASP A 140 -5.69 22.09 0.40
N ASN A 141 -5.11 21.17 -0.38
CA ASN A 141 -5.54 20.88 -1.74
C ASN A 141 -6.40 19.60 -1.84
N SER A 142 -6.96 19.12 -0.74
CA SER A 142 -7.77 17.89 -0.72
C SER A 142 -8.95 17.94 -1.70
N THR A 143 -9.68 19.06 -1.77
CA THR A 143 -10.76 19.27 -2.75
C THR A 143 -10.25 19.22 -4.18
N ARG A 144 -9.14 19.92 -4.46
CA ARG A 144 -8.54 19.97 -5.79
C ARG A 144 -8.08 18.60 -6.24
N ILE A 145 -7.35 17.86 -5.40
CA ILE A 145 -6.88 16.51 -5.71
C ILE A 145 -8.07 15.57 -5.94
N PHE A 146 -9.10 15.65 -5.12
CA PHE A 146 -10.29 14.81 -5.26
C PHE A 146 -10.98 15.04 -6.62
N ARG A 147 -11.22 16.31 -6.98
CA ARG A 147 -11.78 16.68 -8.30
C ARG A 147 -10.89 16.24 -9.45
N MET A 148 -9.58 16.40 -9.32
CA MET A 148 -8.62 15.92 -10.32
C MET A 148 -8.68 14.41 -10.46
N LYS A 149 -8.62 13.63 -9.39
CA LYS A 149 -8.77 12.16 -9.43
C LYS A 149 -10.08 11.75 -10.08
N LYS A 150 -11.20 12.36 -9.68
CA LYS A 150 -12.51 12.13 -10.32
C LYS A 150 -12.48 12.36 -11.82
N SER A 151 -11.84 13.44 -12.27
CA SER A 151 -11.65 13.72 -13.70
C SER A 151 -10.74 12.69 -14.38
N GLU A 152 -9.57 12.39 -13.80
CA GLU A 152 -8.56 11.51 -14.40
C GLU A 152 -9.02 10.05 -14.51
N PHE A 153 -9.58 9.48 -13.44
CA PHE A 153 -10.18 8.14 -13.48
C PHE A 153 -11.44 8.13 -14.34
N GLY A 154 -12.20 9.24 -14.36
CA GLY A 154 -13.35 9.45 -15.24
C GLY A 154 -13.05 9.32 -16.74
N LYS A 155 -11.81 9.58 -17.17
CA LYS A 155 -11.37 9.41 -18.57
C LYS A 155 -11.20 7.94 -18.99
N LEU A 156 -11.04 7.04 -18.04
CA LEU A 156 -10.74 5.62 -18.29
C LEU A 156 -12.02 4.84 -18.63
N LYS A 157 -12.33 4.70 -19.93
CA LYS A 157 -13.56 4.03 -20.41
C LYS A 157 -13.68 2.55 -20.01
N ASN A 158 -12.54 1.88 -19.79
CA ASN A 158 -12.46 0.46 -19.42
C ASN A 158 -11.79 0.29 -18.06
N LEU A 159 -12.30 1.03 -17.06
CA LEU A 159 -11.82 0.95 -15.68
C LEU A 159 -12.49 -0.20 -14.92
N ALA A 160 -11.66 -1.02 -14.29
CA ALA A 160 -12.05 -1.93 -13.22
C ALA A 160 -11.36 -1.51 -11.91
N VAL A 161 -12.06 -1.66 -10.79
CA VAL A 161 -11.54 -1.38 -9.45
C VAL A 161 -11.62 -2.66 -8.63
N ILE A 162 -10.48 -3.10 -8.09
CA ILE A 162 -10.37 -4.33 -7.31
C ILE A 162 -9.91 -3.98 -5.90
N GLY A 163 -10.80 -4.14 -4.92
CA GLY A 163 -10.42 -4.05 -3.51
C GLY A 163 -9.75 -5.33 -3.02
N VAL A 164 -8.72 -5.20 -2.18
CA VAL A 164 -8.09 -6.37 -1.53
C VAL A 164 -8.93 -6.99 -0.40
N SER A 165 -10.10 -6.42 -0.14
CA SER A 165 -11.11 -6.94 0.79
C SER A 165 -12.50 -6.47 0.38
N LYS A 166 -13.55 -7.13 0.91
CA LYS A 166 -14.94 -6.69 0.73
C LYS A 166 -15.15 -5.26 1.24
N TRP A 167 -14.52 -4.90 2.37
CA TRP A 167 -14.63 -3.58 2.96
C TRP A 167 -14.12 -2.48 2.02
N ILE A 168 -12.86 -2.54 1.59
CA ILE A 168 -12.27 -1.48 0.74
C ILE A 168 -12.94 -1.41 -0.64
N ALA A 169 -13.42 -2.54 -1.16
CA ALA A 169 -14.20 -2.54 -2.40
C ALA A 169 -15.54 -1.82 -2.23
N ASN A 170 -16.21 -1.99 -1.09
CA ASN A 170 -17.45 -1.28 -0.79
C ASN A 170 -17.21 0.22 -0.60
N GLU A 171 -16.13 0.61 0.10
CA GLU A 171 -15.77 2.03 0.21
C GLU A 171 -15.49 2.64 -1.17
N GLY A 172 -14.75 1.93 -2.02
CA GLY A 172 -14.52 2.36 -3.41
C GLY A 172 -15.83 2.56 -4.21
N ARG A 173 -16.88 1.77 -3.97
CA ARG A 173 -18.18 1.96 -4.65
C ARG A 173 -18.88 3.27 -4.26
N LEU A 174 -18.66 3.73 -3.03
CA LEU A 174 -19.29 4.96 -2.54
C LEU A 174 -18.62 6.20 -3.13
N SER A 175 -17.37 6.10 -3.61
CA SER A 175 -16.63 7.26 -4.09
C SER A 175 -17.03 7.68 -5.50
N PRO A 176 -17.37 8.97 -5.72
CA PRO A 176 -17.58 9.55 -7.04
C PRO A 176 -16.37 9.46 -7.98
N VAL A 177 -15.17 9.19 -7.46
CA VAL A 177 -13.96 9.00 -8.28
C VAL A 177 -14.09 7.80 -9.21
N PHE A 178 -14.82 6.77 -8.80
CA PHE A 178 -15.01 5.52 -9.55
C PHE A 178 -16.40 5.39 -10.18
N ALA A 179 -17.12 6.50 -10.34
CA ALA A 179 -18.48 6.49 -10.89
C ALA A 179 -18.59 5.86 -12.30
N ASN A 180 -17.52 5.92 -13.10
CA ASN A 180 -17.44 5.33 -14.44
C ASN A 180 -16.83 3.92 -14.48
N ALA A 181 -16.46 3.34 -13.32
CA ALA A 181 -15.88 2.01 -13.28
C ALA A 181 -16.91 0.96 -13.72
N LYS A 182 -16.54 0.14 -14.71
CA LYS A 182 -17.39 -0.94 -15.22
C LYS A 182 -17.48 -2.11 -14.24
N ILE A 183 -16.42 -2.31 -13.49
CA ILE A 183 -16.30 -3.40 -12.53
C ILE A 183 -15.78 -2.78 -11.23
N ILE A 184 -16.48 -3.03 -10.14
CA ILE A 184 -15.93 -2.88 -8.80
C ILE A 184 -16.14 -4.22 -8.12
N LYS A 185 -15.06 -4.89 -7.70
CA LYS A 185 -15.09 -6.21 -7.05
C LYS A 185 -14.00 -6.29 -5.98
N HIS A 186 -13.97 -7.38 -5.24
CA HIS A 186 -12.86 -7.68 -4.35
C HIS A 186 -12.18 -8.98 -4.77
N ILE A 187 -10.86 -9.02 -4.57
CA ILE A 187 -10.04 -10.23 -4.63
C ILE A 187 -9.12 -10.15 -3.41
N TYR A 188 -9.25 -11.09 -2.48
CA TYR A 188 -8.42 -11.10 -1.28
C TYR A 188 -6.95 -11.29 -1.62
N ASN A 189 -6.07 -10.69 -0.82
CA ASN A 189 -4.65 -11.03 -0.85
C ASN A 189 -4.47 -12.53 -0.53
N TRP A 190 -3.45 -13.13 -1.11
CA TRP A 190 -3.10 -14.54 -0.90
C TRP A 190 -1.65 -14.66 -0.43
N ILE A 191 -1.33 -15.83 0.13
CA ILE A 191 0.02 -16.23 0.52
C ILE A 191 0.42 -17.47 -0.26
N SER A 192 1.73 -17.75 -0.32
CA SER A 192 2.22 -19.00 -0.90
C SER A 192 2.07 -20.13 0.10
N LEU A 193 1.25 -21.14 -0.21
CA LEU A 193 1.09 -22.32 0.64
C LEU A 193 2.28 -23.29 0.57
N ASP A 194 3.16 -23.12 -0.42
CA ASP A 194 4.43 -23.84 -0.50
C ASP A 194 5.43 -23.33 0.57
N ILE A 195 5.23 -22.10 1.05
CA ILE A 195 6.07 -21.46 2.07
C ILE A 195 5.37 -21.54 3.43
N PHE A 196 4.13 -21.07 3.50
CA PHE A 196 3.35 -20.98 4.74
C PHE A 196 2.46 -22.21 4.88
N TYR A 197 2.93 -23.16 5.68
CA TYR A 197 2.23 -24.38 6.06
C TYR A 197 2.60 -24.75 7.51
N PRO A 198 1.81 -25.58 8.21
CA PRO A 198 2.16 -26.02 9.56
C PRO A 198 3.51 -26.77 9.59
N ARG A 199 4.47 -26.26 10.38
CA ARG A 199 5.83 -26.80 10.52
C ARG A 199 6.09 -27.35 11.92
N GLN A 200 7.11 -28.20 12.05
CA GLN A 200 7.63 -28.58 13.36
C GLN A 200 8.36 -27.39 13.99
N THR A 201 7.93 -26.98 15.19
CA THR A 201 8.43 -25.75 15.85
C THR A 201 9.30 -26.03 17.07
N VAL A 202 9.65 -27.29 17.35
CA VAL A 202 10.38 -27.70 18.57
C VAL A 202 11.70 -26.94 18.72
N GLU A 203 12.54 -26.91 17.68
CA GLU A 203 13.83 -26.22 17.72
C GLU A 203 13.68 -24.70 17.82
N LEU A 204 12.66 -24.14 17.15
CA LEU A 204 12.38 -22.69 17.21
C LEU A 204 11.92 -22.29 18.63
N ARG A 205 11.00 -23.05 19.23
CA ARG A 205 10.54 -22.84 20.60
C ARG A 205 11.71 -22.89 21.59
N LYS A 206 12.56 -23.92 21.47
CA LYS A 206 13.77 -24.04 22.29
C LYS A 206 14.71 -22.83 22.13
N LYS A 207 14.94 -22.38 20.89
CA LYS A 207 15.77 -21.19 20.59
C LYS A 207 15.19 -19.91 21.19
N LEU A 208 13.87 -19.79 21.25
CA LEU A 208 13.16 -18.63 21.81
C LEU A 208 12.89 -18.75 23.31
N GLY A 209 13.29 -19.84 23.97
CA GLY A 209 13.01 -20.07 25.40
C GLY A 209 11.53 -20.27 25.69
N ILE A 210 10.79 -20.85 24.75
CA ILE A 210 9.35 -21.10 24.86
C ILE A 210 9.14 -22.58 25.18
N GLU A 211 8.38 -22.86 26.23
CA GLU A 211 8.09 -24.22 26.66
C GLU A 211 7.05 -24.88 25.76
N LYS A 212 6.94 -26.21 25.87
CA LYS A 212 6.02 -27.01 25.04
C LYS A 212 4.56 -26.58 25.21
N ASP A 213 4.14 -26.32 26.45
CA ASP A 213 2.75 -26.04 26.81
C ASP A 213 2.43 -24.54 26.91
N ASP A 214 3.41 -23.67 26.62
CA ASP A 214 3.19 -22.22 26.57
C ASP A 214 2.20 -21.85 25.47
N PHE A 215 1.16 -21.11 25.86
CA PHE A 215 0.26 -20.43 24.93
C PHE A 215 0.92 -19.17 24.39
N ILE A 216 0.99 -19.05 23.07
CA ILE A 216 1.68 -17.95 22.38
C ILE A 216 0.66 -17.04 21.68
N VAL A 217 0.75 -15.74 21.94
CA VAL A 217 0.13 -14.70 21.11
C VAL A 217 1.20 -14.11 20.19
N LEU A 218 1.02 -14.29 18.88
CA LEU A 218 1.97 -13.80 17.87
C LEU A 218 1.51 -12.45 17.29
N GLY A 219 2.41 -11.48 17.30
CA GLY A 219 2.30 -10.22 16.58
C GLY A 219 3.41 -10.08 15.55
N VAL A 220 3.08 -9.67 14.32
CA VAL A 220 4.07 -9.41 13.26
C VAL A 220 3.81 -8.05 12.64
N SER A 221 4.81 -7.17 12.70
CA SER A 221 4.78 -5.87 12.03
C SER A 221 6.18 -5.50 11.53
N GLN A 222 6.30 -4.75 10.44
CA GLN A 222 7.61 -4.26 10.00
C GLN A 222 8.24 -3.35 11.08
N LYS A 223 7.44 -2.43 11.62
CA LYS A 223 7.79 -1.55 12.72
C LYS A 223 6.59 -1.42 13.65
N TRP A 224 6.84 -1.56 14.94
CA TRP A 224 5.80 -1.40 15.96
C TRP A 224 5.54 0.07 16.23
N SER A 225 4.28 0.38 16.46
CA SER A 225 3.77 1.68 16.87
C SER A 225 2.39 1.48 17.50
N ASP A 226 1.85 2.52 18.13
CA ASP A 226 0.51 2.46 18.72
C ASP A 226 -0.56 2.16 17.67
N TYR A 227 -0.42 2.75 16.47
CA TYR A 227 -1.25 2.43 15.29
C TYR A 227 -1.20 0.94 14.91
N LYS A 228 -0.06 0.28 15.12
CA LYS A 228 0.11 -1.16 14.90
C LYS A 228 -0.26 -2.00 16.12
N GLY A 229 -0.82 -1.40 17.16
CA GLY A 229 -1.31 -2.09 18.35
C GLY A 229 -0.24 -2.38 19.39
N LEU A 230 0.92 -1.72 19.37
CA LEU A 230 2.00 -1.94 20.34
C LEU A 230 1.49 -1.89 21.79
N ASN A 231 0.79 -0.83 22.17
CA ASN A 231 0.22 -0.69 23.52
C ASN A 231 -0.84 -1.75 23.83
N HIS A 232 -1.56 -2.28 22.84
CA HIS A 232 -2.49 -3.38 23.06
C HIS A 232 -1.75 -4.67 23.43
N PHE A 233 -0.66 -5.01 22.74
CA PHE A 233 0.17 -6.15 23.09
C PHE A 233 0.77 -6.01 24.50
N ILE A 234 1.33 -4.85 24.84
CA ILE A 234 1.87 -4.57 26.19
C ILE A 234 0.76 -4.70 27.25
N THR A 235 -0.44 -4.16 26.97
CA THR A 235 -1.59 -4.27 27.86
C THR A 235 -2.01 -5.72 28.08
N ILE A 236 -2.05 -6.54 27.02
CA ILE A 236 -2.37 -7.96 27.11
C ILE A 236 -1.31 -8.69 27.95
N ALA A 237 -0.02 -8.43 27.69
CA ALA A 237 1.07 -9.05 28.43
C ALA A 237 0.99 -8.79 29.94
N ASN A 238 0.72 -7.53 30.33
CA ASN A 238 0.57 -7.16 31.73
C ASN A 238 -0.68 -7.75 32.39
N LYS A 239 -1.78 -7.88 31.63
CA LYS A 239 -3.05 -8.42 32.17
C LYS A 239 -3.08 -9.94 32.23
N ILE A 240 -2.28 -10.62 31.42
CA ILE A 240 -2.28 -12.09 31.30
C ILE A 240 -0.82 -12.58 31.33
N PRO A 241 -0.17 -12.59 32.51
CA PRO A 241 1.25 -12.91 32.65
C PRO A 241 1.60 -14.35 32.21
N ASP A 242 0.63 -15.27 32.28
CA ASP A 242 0.80 -16.67 31.88
C ASP A 242 0.89 -16.86 30.36
N VAL A 243 0.50 -15.85 29.57
CA VAL A 243 0.58 -15.89 28.11
C VAL A 243 1.93 -15.34 27.66
N LYS A 244 2.62 -16.08 26.78
CA LYS A 244 3.81 -15.58 26.10
C LYS A 244 3.40 -14.77 24.88
N ILE A 245 3.94 -13.56 24.74
CA ILE A 245 3.71 -12.73 23.55
C ILE A 245 4.97 -12.70 22.71
N LEU A 246 4.88 -13.17 21.47
CA LEU A 246 5.98 -13.11 20.51
C LEU A 246 5.74 -11.94 19.55
N MET A 247 6.60 -10.93 19.57
CA MET A 247 6.49 -9.74 18.72
C MET A 247 7.64 -9.70 17.71
N VAL A 248 7.34 -9.89 16.43
CA VAL A 248 8.32 -9.81 15.34
C VAL A 248 8.26 -8.41 14.71
N GLY A 249 9.40 -7.72 14.62
CA GLY A 249 9.49 -6.40 13.98
C GLY A 249 10.45 -5.43 14.63
N TYR A 250 10.63 -4.25 14.01
CA TYR A 250 11.40 -3.18 14.63
C TYR A 250 10.62 -2.60 15.82
N MET A 251 11.18 -2.72 17.02
CA MET A 251 10.66 -2.06 18.21
C MET A 251 11.12 -0.60 18.25
N PRO A 252 10.28 0.37 18.68
CA PRO A 252 10.73 1.74 18.92
C PRO A 252 11.76 1.81 20.05
N ASP A 253 12.67 2.78 19.95
CA ASP A 253 13.68 3.03 21.00
C ASP A 253 13.01 3.41 22.33
N GLY A 254 13.56 2.91 23.44
CA GLY A 254 13.09 3.23 24.79
C GLY A 254 11.80 2.51 25.22
N VAL A 255 11.22 1.64 24.39
CA VAL A 255 10.08 0.81 24.79
C VAL A 255 10.52 -0.26 25.79
N ILE A 256 9.89 -0.26 26.96
CA ILE A 256 10.07 -1.31 27.97
C ILE A 256 8.98 -2.35 27.74
N LEU A 257 9.40 -3.59 27.49
CA LEU A 257 8.50 -4.72 27.28
C LEU A 257 8.36 -5.50 28.59
N PRO A 258 7.15 -6.00 28.93
CA PRO A 258 6.96 -6.94 30.04
C PRO A 258 7.76 -8.24 29.85
N ASP A 259 8.09 -8.92 30.96
CA ASP A 259 8.96 -10.11 30.97
C ASP A 259 8.40 -11.30 30.16
N ASN A 260 7.09 -11.37 29.97
CA ASN A 260 6.43 -12.38 29.16
C ASN A 260 6.36 -12.01 27.65
N VAL A 261 6.99 -10.92 27.23
CA VAL A 261 7.10 -10.52 25.82
C VAL A 261 8.48 -10.87 25.27
N ILE A 262 8.49 -11.66 24.20
CA ILE A 262 9.68 -12.02 23.42
C ILE A 262 9.70 -11.13 22.17
N SER A 263 10.70 -10.26 22.08
CA SER A 263 10.92 -9.41 20.90
C SER A 263 11.89 -10.07 19.92
N VAL A 264 11.46 -10.21 18.67
CA VAL A 264 12.28 -10.75 17.58
C VAL A 264 12.48 -9.65 16.54
N PRO A 265 13.72 -9.42 16.08
CA PRO A 265 13.98 -8.42 15.05
C PRO A 265 13.24 -8.75 13.75
N PRO A 266 13.10 -7.77 12.84
CA PRO A 266 12.48 -8.03 11.55
C PRO A 266 13.20 -9.14 10.77
N VAL A 267 12.41 -10.07 10.29
CA VAL A 267 12.84 -11.16 9.41
C VAL A 267 12.84 -10.69 7.95
N SER A 268 13.78 -11.20 7.17
CA SER A 268 14.02 -10.71 5.79
C SER A 268 13.60 -11.67 4.69
N SER A 269 13.22 -12.90 5.06
CA SER A 269 12.75 -13.91 4.11
C SER A 269 11.37 -14.47 4.50
N PRO A 270 10.50 -14.79 3.52
CA PRO A 270 9.24 -15.46 3.79
C PRO A 270 9.39 -16.83 4.47
N ASP A 271 10.49 -17.54 4.22
CA ASP A 271 10.73 -18.86 4.82
C ASP A 271 11.13 -18.77 6.30
N GLU A 272 11.90 -17.75 6.68
CA GLU A 272 12.21 -17.46 8.09
C GLU A 272 10.97 -17.01 8.88
N LEU A 273 10.02 -16.34 8.21
CA LEU A 273 8.75 -15.93 8.81
C LEU A 273 7.77 -17.09 9.00
N ALA A 274 7.91 -18.17 8.21
CA ALA A 274 6.96 -19.29 8.14
C ALA A 274 7.29 -20.40 9.15
#